data_AF-A0A356WQF6-F1
#
_entry.id   AF-A0A356WQF6-F1
#
_cell.length_a   1.000
_cell.length_b   1.000
_cell.length_c   1.000
_cell.angle_alpha   90.00
_cell.angle_beta   90.00
_cell.angle_gamma   90.00
#
_symmetry.space_group_name_H-M   'P 1'
#
loop_
_entity.id
_entity.type
_entity.pdbx_description
1 polymer ?
#
loop_
_entity_poly.entity_id
_entity_poly.type
_entity_poly.pdbx_seq_one_letter_code
_entity_poly.pdbx_strand_id
1 'polypeptide(L)'
;MPVTERIAKYRELAENQLNAAARYKKELNANSLLRFFVFLTGSALTYFFHQNTLLAVLFAAVTGVCFLALLARHKNLLFKKAKSEALARIAGNELQAFVYDFSPFDGAPEHVDPAHSFSFDLDIFGERSVFQMLNRTSLAMGKEALAGIVGSPLKDSGEIRIRQLAVKELSEKED
;
A
#
# COMPACT_ATOMS: atom_id res chain seq x y z
N MET A 1 -23.96 6.86 -0.04
CA MET A 1 -23.04 8.02 -0.11
C MET A 1 -23.04 8.57 -1.54
N PRO A 2 -23.43 9.83 -1.77
CA PRO A 2 -23.33 10.49 -3.09
C PRO A 2 -21.88 10.55 -3.61
N VAL A 3 -21.74 10.64 -4.94
CA VAL A 3 -20.43 10.65 -5.62
C VAL A 3 -19.54 11.82 -5.17
N THR A 4 -20.13 13.00 -4.97
CA THR A 4 -19.42 14.21 -4.52
C THR A 4 -18.78 14.03 -3.14
N GLU A 5 -19.50 13.40 -2.22
CA GLU A 5 -19.01 13.11 -0.87
C GLU A 5 -17.89 12.07 -0.91
N ARG A 6 -18.00 11.04 -1.77
CA ARG A 6 -16.92 10.06 -1.97
C ARG A 6 -15.65 10.72 -2.50
N ILE A 7 -15.76 11.62 -3.47
CA ILE A 7 -14.61 12.37 -4.01
C ILE A 7 -13.95 13.19 -2.89
N ALA A 8 -14.74 13.85 -2.05
CA ALA A 8 -14.21 14.60 -0.91
C ALA A 8 -13.46 13.67 0.07
N LYS A 9 -14.04 12.53 0.44
CA LYS A 9 -13.40 11.52 1.30
C LYS A 9 -12.06 11.04 0.74
N TYR A 10 -11.98 10.73 -0.56
CA TYR A 10 -10.72 10.31 -1.18
C TYR A 10 -9.69 11.43 -1.29
N ARG A 11 -10.11 12.69 -1.51
CA ARG A 11 -9.19 13.85 -1.48
C ARG A 11 -8.59 14.04 -0.10
N GLU A 12 -9.44 14.04 0.93
CA GLU A 12 -9.00 14.15 2.31
C GLU A 12 -8.06 13.00 2.69
N LEU A 13 -8.40 11.77 2.31
CA LEU A 13 -7.54 10.60 2.53
C LEU A 13 -6.19 10.77 1.85
N ALA A 14 -6.15 11.18 0.58
CA ALA A 14 -4.91 11.38 -0.15
C ALA A 14 -4.02 12.43 0.51
N GLU A 15 -4.59 13.58 0.88
CA GLU A 15 -3.86 14.67 1.53
C GLU A 15 -3.32 14.26 2.92
N ASN A 16 -4.17 13.65 3.75
CA ASN A 16 -3.78 13.19 5.08
C ASN A 16 -2.65 12.15 5.02
N GLN A 17 -2.70 11.23 4.06
CA GLN A 17 -1.67 10.21 3.91
C GLN A 17 -0.37 10.75 3.31
N LEU A 18 -0.43 11.73 2.39
CA LEU A 18 0.77 12.44 1.91
C LEU A 18 1.45 13.22 3.04
N ASN A 19 0.68 13.93 3.86
CA ASN A 19 1.19 14.64 5.03
C ASN A 19 1.82 13.68 6.05
N ALA A 20 1.17 12.53 6.31
CA ALA A 20 1.72 11.49 7.17
C ALA A 20 3.03 10.91 6.63
N ALA A 21 3.11 10.62 5.32
CA ALA A 21 4.33 10.15 4.67
C ALA A 21 5.47 11.18 4.77
N ALA A 22 5.18 12.47 4.56
CA ALA A 22 6.15 13.54 4.73
C ALA A 22 6.64 13.67 6.18
N ARG A 23 5.75 13.52 7.17
CA ARG A 23 6.12 13.48 8.59
C ARG A 23 7.03 12.30 8.90
N TYR A 24 6.68 11.09 8.46
CA TYR A 24 7.51 9.90 8.68
C TYR A 24 8.88 10.03 7.99
N LYS A 25 8.96 10.68 6.83
CA LYS A 25 10.25 11.01 6.19
C LYS A 25 11.12 11.92 7.08
N LYS A 26 10.54 12.94 7.73
CA LYS A 26 11.26 13.79 8.69
C LYS A 26 11.73 12.99 9.91
N GLU A 27 10.87 12.15 10.47
CA GLU A 27 11.22 11.28 11.61
C GLU A 27 12.32 10.27 11.27
N LEU A 28 12.31 9.71 10.05
CA LEU A 28 13.35 8.82 9.55
C LEU A 28 14.71 9.53 9.48
N ASN A 29 14.74 10.76 8.97
CA ASN A 29 15.95 11.56 8.90
C ASN A 29 16.48 11.88 10.31
N ALA A 30 15.61 12.30 11.23
CA ALA A 30 15.96 12.54 12.62
C ALA A 30 16.50 11.28 13.31
N ASN A 31 15.87 10.12 13.08
CA ASN A 31 16.35 8.83 13.60
C ASN A 31 17.72 8.44 13.01
N SER A 32 17.99 8.81 11.76
CA SER A 32 19.29 8.57 11.14
C SER A 32 20.39 9.42 11.78
N LEU A 33 20.13 10.70 12.02
CA LEU A 33 21.03 11.58 12.76
C LEU A 33 21.25 11.10 14.20
N LEU A 34 20.19 10.70 14.89
CA LEU A 34 20.29 10.18 16.25
C LEU A 34 21.19 8.94 16.32
N ARG A 35 21.05 7.99 15.40
CA ARG A 35 21.95 6.82 15.32
C ARG A 35 23.40 7.21 15.12
N PHE A 36 23.67 8.20 14.26
CA PHE A 36 25.03 8.71 14.05
C PHE A 36 25.62 9.26 15.35
N PHE A 37 24.86 10.09 16.08
CA PHE A 37 25.31 10.62 17.37
C PHE A 37 25.50 9.53 18.43
N VAL A 38 24.59 8.56 18.54
CA VAL A 38 24.74 7.43 19.48
C VAL A 38 26.01 6.63 19.18
N PHE A 39 26.31 6.38 17.90
CA PHE A 39 27.52 5.67 17.52
C PHE A 39 28.78 6.48 17.86
N LEU A 40 28.77 7.79 17.57
CA LEU A 40 29.90 8.68 17.83
C LEU A 40 30.18 8.82 19.33
N THR A 41 29.14 9.08 20.13
CA THR A 41 29.29 9.25 21.59
C THR A 41 29.64 7.92 22.26
N GLY A 42 29.01 6.81 21.87
CA GLY A 42 29.34 5.49 22.39
C GLY A 42 30.78 5.06 22.10
N SER A 43 31.27 5.34 20.89
CA SER A 43 32.67 5.08 20.52
C SER A 43 33.63 5.96 21.31
N ALA A 44 33.34 7.25 21.47
CA ALA A 44 34.15 8.16 22.26
C ALA A 44 34.22 7.74 23.73
N LEU A 45 33.08 7.40 24.36
CA LEU A 45 33.04 6.92 25.75
C LEU A 45 33.84 5.62 25.93
N THR A 46 33.70 4.68 25.00
CA THR A 46 34.45 3.42 25.04
C THR A 46 35.96 3.67 24.95
N TYR A 47 36.39 4.64 24.13
CA TYR A 47 37.79 5.04 24.02
C TYR A 47 38.33 5.74 25.28
N PHE A 48 37.58 6.70 25.83
CA PHE A 48 38.00 7.43 27.04
C PHE A 48 38.13 6.53 28.27
N PHE A 49 37.26 5.53 28.40
CA PHE A 49 37.27 4.59 29.53
C PHE A 49 37.99 3.27 29.23
N HIS A 50 38.81 3.18 28.17
CA HIS A 50 39.43 1.92 27.75
C HIS A 50 40.32 1.28 28.84
N GLN A 51 40.90 2.10 29.72
CA GLN A 51 41.76 1.65 30.81
C GLN A 51 40.98 0.85 31.87
N ASN A 52 39.66 1.05 31.94
CA ASN A 52 38.75 0.26 32.78
C ASN A 52 37.90 -0.65 31.90
N THR A 53 38.33 -1.90 31.75
CA THR A 53 37.68 -2.88 30.87
C THR A 53 36.20 -3.07 31.17
N LEU A 54 35.80 -3.07 32.45
CA LEU A 54 34.39 -3.23 32.83
C LEU A 54 33.54 -2.06 32.33
N LEU A 55 34.01 -0.82 32.53
CA LEU A 55 33.30 0.37 32.05
C LEU A 55 33.26 0.43 30.52
N ALA A 56 34.36 0.12 29.85
CA ALA A 56 34.42 0.10 28.39
C ALA A 56 33.42 -0.90 27.78
N VAL A 57 33.37 -2.13 28.33
CA VAL A 57 32.40 -3.16 27.91
C VAL A 57 30.97 -2.71 28.18
N LEU A 58 30.71 -2.10 29.34
CA LEU A 58 29.38 -1.59 29.69
C LEU A 58 28.92 -0.52 28.69
N PHE A 59 29.75 0.48 28.39
CA PHE A 59 29.40 1.53 27.41
C PHE A 59 29.20 0.97 26.01
N ALA A 60 30.05 0.02 25.57
CA ALA A 60 29.89 -0.64 24.30
C ALA A 60 28.56 -1.43 24.22
N ALA A 61 28.22 -2.17 25.28
CA ALA A 61 26.97 -2.93 25.36
C ALA A 61 25.74 -2.00 25.33
N VAL A 62 25.73 -0.93 26.14
CA VAL A 62 24.65 0.06 26.16
C VAL A 62 24.48 0.73 24.79
N THR A 63 25.59 1.13 24.16
CA THR A 63 25.58 1.71 22.80
C THR A 63 24.98 0.74 21.80
N GLY A 64 25.37 -0.53 21.86
CA GLY A 64 24.84 -1.59 21.00
C GLY A 64 23.33 -1.77 21.16
N VAL A 65 22.84 -1.85 22.41
CA VAL A 65 21.40 -1.97 22.70
C VAL A 65 20.63 -0.75 22.20
N CYS A 66 21.11 0.47 22.49
CA CYS A 66 20.50 1.70 22.00
C CYS A 66 20.46 1.75 20.46
N PHE A 67 21.54 1.34 19.80
CA PHE A 67 21.60 1.32 18.34
C PHE A 67 20.61 0.32 17.72
N LEU A 68 20.50 -0.89 18.29
CA LEU A 68 19.53 -1.90 17.85
C LEU A 68 18.08 -1.42 18.05
N ALA A 69 17.78 -0.78 19.18
CA ALA A 69 16.45 -0.19 19.42
C ALA A 69 16.10 0.89 18.38
N LEU A 70 17.06 1.76 18.03
CA LEU A 70 16.88 2.77 16.98
C LEU A 70 16.74 2.15 15.59
N LEU A 71 17.39 1.00 15.33
CA LEU A 71 17.23 0.27 14.08
C LEU A 71 15.83 -0.35 13.95
N ALA A 72 15.30 -0.93 15.03
CA ALA A 72 13.93 -1.44 15.06
C ALA A 72 12.90 -0.31 14.83
N ARG A 73 13.09 0.84 15.50
CA ARG A 73 12.28 2.04 15.27
C ARG A 73 12.34 2.49 13.80
N HIS A 74 13.53 2.50 13.20
CA HIS A 74 13.71 2.88 11.79
C HIS A 74 12.89 1.99 10.85
N LYS A 75 12.94 0.67 11.03
CA LYS A 75 12.14 -0.28 10.25
C LYS A 75 10.64 0.00 10.37
N ASN A 76 10.16 0.24 11.58
CA ASN A 76 8.75 0.57 11.81
C ASN A 76 8.34 1.88 11.14
N LEU A 77 9.20 2.91 11.16
CA LEU A 77 8.95 4.18 10.47
C LEU A 77 8.94 4.03 8.95
N LEU A 78 9.83 3.20 8.38
CA LEU A 78 9.82 2.88 6.96
C LEU A 78 8.51 2.20 6.55
N PHE A 79 8.06 1.23 7.34
CA PHE A 79 6.78 0.56 7.09
C PHE A 79 5.60 1.54 7.14
N LYS A 80 5.53 2.39 8.17
CA LYS A 80 4.48 3.41 8.28
C LYS A 80 4.49 4.39 7.10
N LYS A 81 5.68 4.83 6.68
CA LYS A 81 5.84 5.69 5.50
C LYS A 81 5.33 4.99 4.23
N ALA A 82 5.78 3.76 3.97
CA ALA A 82 5.36 2.99 2.81
C ALA A 82 3.84 2.73 2.78
N LYS A 83 3.24 2.43 3.94
CA LYS A 83 1.78 2.29 4.09
C LYS A 83 1.06 3.59 3.71
N SER A 84 1.49 4.73 4.24
CA SER A 84 0.88 6.03 3.90
C SER A 84 1.04 6.38 2.42
N GLU A 85 2.22 6.15 1.84
CA GLU A 85 2.44 6.36 0.40
C GLU A 85 1.54 5.45 -0.46
N ALA A 86 1.35 4.19 -0.06
CA ALA A 86 0.46 3.27 -0.75
C ALA A 86 -1.01 3.71 -0.66
N LEU A 87 -1.48 4.14 0.52
CA LEU A 87 -2.85 4.64 0.69
C LEU A 87 -3.09 5.92 -0.10
N ALA A 88 -2.14 6.86 -0.10
CA ALA A 88 -2.21 8.07 -0.91
C ALA A 88 -2.30 7.75 -2.40
N ARG A 89 -1.49 6.78 -2.88
CA ARG A 89 -1.53 6.32 -4.26
C ARG A 89 -2.88 5.70 -4.62
N ILE A 90 -3.40 4.80 -3.78
CA ILE A 90 -4.72 4.18 -4.00
C ILE A 90 -5.81 5.25 -4.10
N ALA A 91 -5.85 6.18 -3.13
CA ALA A 91 -6.81 7.28 -3.14
C ALA A 91 -6.66 8.15 -4.40
N GLY A 92 -5.43 8.44 -4.83
CA GLY A 92 -5.14 9.17 -6.07
C GLY A 92 -5.64 8.43 -7.33
N ASN A 93 -5.46 7.11 -7.39
CA ASN A 93 -5.95 6.29 -8.49
C ASN A 93 -7.49 6.29 -8.53
N GLU A 94 -8.16 6.20 -7.38
CA GLU A 94 -9.63 6.32 -7.33
C GLU A 94 -10.13 7.69 -7.78
N LEU A 95 -9.43 8.77 -7.40
CA LEU A 95 -9.75 10.12 -7.86
C LEU A 95 -9.68 10.26 -9.38
N GLN A 96 -8.74 9.58 -10.03
CA GLN A 96 -8.65 9.50 -11.50
C GLN A 96 -9.82 8.69 -12.08
N ALA A 97 -10.19 7.58 -11.45
CA ALA A 97 -11.33 6.77 -11.88
C ALA A 97 -12.65 7.57 -11.90
N PHE A 98 -12.85 8.52 -10.98
CA PHE A 98 -14.04 9.39 -10.99
C PHE A 98 -14.14 10.32 -12.20
N VAL A 99 -13.02 10.61 -12.87
CA VAL A 99 -12.98 11.40 -14.11
C VAL A 99 -12.81 10.51 -15.34
N TYR A 100 -13.16 9.22 -15.21
CA TYR A 100 -13.06 8.20 -16.27
C TYR A 100 -11.63 7.93 -16.77
N ASP A 101 -10.61 8.25 -15.96
CA ASP A 101 -9.24 7.86 -16.22
C ASP A 101 -8.90 6.59 -15.42
N PHE A 102 -8.84 5.47 -16.13
CA PHE A 102 -8.52 4.15 -15.57
C PHE A 102 -7.10 3.66 -15.90
N SER A 103 -6.26 4.53 -16.47
CA SER A 103 -4.87 4.20 -16.78
C SER A 103 -4.03 3.67 -15.60
N PRO A 104 -4.33 3.98 -14.32
CA PRO A 104 -3.60 3.38 -13.19
C PRO A 104 -3.95 1.92 -12.89
N PHE A 105 -5.00 1.37 -13.51
CA PHE A 105 -5.48 0.01 -13.26
C PHE A 105 -5.07 -0.92 -14.39
N ASP A 106 -4.75 -2.17 -14.05
CA ASP A 106 -4.38 -3.21 -15.02
C ASP A 106 -5.65 -3.71 -15.75
N GLY A 107 -5.62 -3.68 -17.08
CA GLY A 107 -6.70 -4.15 -17.96
C GLY A 107 -6.68 -5.65 -18.27
N ALA A 108 -5.70 -6.40 -17.74
CA ALA A 108 -5.47 -7.82 -18.00
C ALA A 108 -5.37 -8.16 -19.51
N PRO A 109 -4.49 -7.47 -20.28
CA PRO A 109 -4.36 -7.67 -21.72
C PRO A 109 -4.02 -9.12 -22.12
N GLU A 110 -3.40 -9.89 -21.22
CA GLU A 110 -3.12 -11.31 -21.41
C GLU A 110 -4.37 -12.20 -21.53
N HIS A 111 -5.54 -11.70 -21.15
CA HIS A 111 -6.84 -12.40 -21.27
C HIS A 111 -7.63 -11.99 -22.52
N VAL A 112 -7.07 -11.15 -23.39
CA VAL A 112 -7.71 -10.79 -24.66
C VAL A 112 -7.69 -12.00 -25.60
N ASP A 113 -8.88 -12.52 -25.91
CA ASP A 113 -9.07 -13.63 -26.84
C ASP A 113 -10.05 -13.25 -27.96
N PRO A 114 -9.56 -13.06 -29.20
CA PRO A 114 -10.40 -12.81 -30.38
C PRO A 114 -11.38 -13.94 -30.71
N ALA A 115 -11.12 -15.17 -30.24
CA ALA A 115 -12.01 -16.31 -30.47
C ALA A 115 -13.14 -16.40 -29.43
N HIS A 116 -13.08 -15.61 -28.34
CA HIS A 116 -14.10 -15.62 -27.30
C HIS A 116 -15.38 -14.96 -27.80
N SER A 117 -16.53 -15.58 -27.51
CA SER A 117 -17.83 -15.26 -28.15
C SER A 117 -18.33 -13.81 -28.00
N PHE A 118 -17.77 -13.04 -27.07
CA PHE A 118 -18.14 -11.64 -26.83
C PHE A 118 -17.00 -10.78 -26.24
N SER A 119 -15.89 -11.38 -25.84
CA SER A 119 -14.89 -10.68 -25.01
C SER A 119 -14.15 -9.61 -25.80
N PHE A 120 -13.93 -9.87 -27.09
CA PHE A 120 -13.26 -8.96 -28.00
C PHE A 120 -14.18 -7.82 -28.43
N ASP A 121 -15.42 -8.12 -28.83
CA ASP A 121 -16.38 -7.11 -29.30
C ASP A 121 -16.83 -6.12 -28.21
N LEU A 122 -16.88 -6.57 -26.96
CA LEU A 122 -17.28 -5.75 -25.81
C LEU A 122 -16.10 -5.09 -25.08
N ASP A 123 -14.87 -5.20 -25.61
CA ASP A 123 -13.66 -4.69 -24.98
C ASP A 123 -13.58 -5.08 -23.49
N ILE A 124 -13.74 -6.37 -23.20
CA ILE A 124 -13.78 -6.86 -21.81
C ILE A 124 -12.40 -6.75 -21.16
N PHE A 125 -11.32 -6.98 -21.91
CA PHE A 125 -9.93 -6.94 -21.44
C PHE A 125 -9.09 -5.96 -22.28
N GLY A 126 -7.95 -5.54 -21.73
CA GLY A 126 -7.03 -4.59 -22.36
C GLY A 126 -7.21 -3.14 -21.90
N GLU A 127 -6.63 -2.20 -22.65
CA GLU A 127 -6.73 -0.78 -22.35
C GLU A 127 -8.14 -0.24 -22.61
N ARG A 128 -8.63 0.62 -21.71
CA ARG A 128 -9.99 1.19 -21.72
C ARG A 128 -11.10 0.14 -21.66
N SER A 129 -10.81 -1.03 -21.08
CA SER A 129 -11.72 -2.16 -20.99
C SER A 129 -12.64 -2.11 -19.77
N VAL A 130 -13.71 -2.89 -19.81
CA VAL A 130 -14.61 -3.10 -18.65
C VAL A 130 -13.83 -3.68 -17.47
N PHE A 131 -12.90 -4.62 -17.72
CA PHE A 131 -12.05 -5.17 -16.67
C PHE A 131 -11.20 -4.08 -16.02
N GLN A 132 -10.57 -3.20 -16.79
CA GLN A 132 -9.73 -2.11 -16.27
C GLN A 132 -10.54 -1.17 -15.36
N MET A 133 -11.80 -0.90 -15.71
CA MET A 133 -12.70 -0.08 -14.89
C MET A 133 -13.01 -0.74 -13.53
N LEU A 134 -13.21 -2.06 -13.54
CA LEU A 134 -13.58 -2.84 -12.35
C LEU A 134 -12.39 -3.22 -11.47
N ASN A 135 -11.19 -3.34 -12.04
CA ASN A 135 -10.07 -3.94 -11.34
C ASN A 135 -9.62 -3.10 -10.14
N ARG A 136 -9.72 -3.68 -8.94
CA ARG A 136 -9.16 -3.18 -7.66
C ARG A 136 -8.32 -4.25 -6.95
N THR A 137 -7.92 -5.28 -7.68
CA THR A 137 -7.19 -6.42 -7.12
C THR A 137 -5.74 -6.02 -6.84
N SER A 138 -5.20 -6.51 -5.73
CA SER A 138 -3.80 -6.23 -5.32
C SER A 138 -2.86 -7.41 -5.55
N LEU A 139 -3.40 -8.60 -5.80
CA LEU A 139 -2.65 -9.86 -5.95
C LEU A 139 -2.94 -10.47 -7.32
N ALA A 140 -1.94 -11.11 -7.91
CA ALA A 140 -2.06 -11.79 -9.20
C ALA A 140 -3.21 -12.82 -9.19
N MET A 141 -3.32 -13.64 -8.14
CA MET A 141 -4.43 -14.59 -7.99
C MET A 141 -5.81 -13.91 -7.93
N GLY A 142 -5.89 -12.69 -7.38
CA GLY A 142 -7.12 -11.91 -7.36
C GLY A 142 -7.47 -11.38 -8.74
N LYS A 143 -6.46 -10.92 -9.50
CA LYS A 143 -6.60 -10.51 -10.90
C LYS A 143 -7.15 -11.66 -11.74
N GLU A 144 -6.54 -12.85 -11.62
CA GLU A 144 -6.99 -14.07 -12.31
C GLU A 144 -8.42 -14.46 -11.93
N ALA A 145 -8.76 -14.42 -10.63
CA ALA A 145 -10.11 -14.70 -10.18
C ALA A 145 -11.14 -13.72 -10.74
N LEU A 146 -10.83 -12.42 -10.76
CA LEU A 146 -11.70 -11.40 -11.36
C LEU A 146 -11.80 -11.59 -12.88
N ALA A 147 -10.71 -11.92 -13.56
CA ALA A 147 -10.70 -12.13 -15.01
C ALA A 147 -11.60 -13.30 -15.39
N GLY A 148 -11.52 -14.42 -14.65
CA GLY A 148 -12.45 -15.54 -14.82
C GLY A 148 -13.91 -15.15 -14.56
N ILE A 149 -14.18 -14.32 -13.54
CA ILE A 149 -15.53 -13.85 -13.23
C ILE A 149 -16.12 -13.00 -14.37
N VAL A 150 -15.32 -12.11 -14.97
CA VAL A 150 -15.79 -11.19 -16.03
C VAL A 150 -15.82 -11.87 -17.39
N GLY A 151 -14.83 -12.71 -17.70
CA GLY A 151 -14.76 -13.45 -18.97
C GLY A 151 -15.78 -14.59 -19.07
N SER A 152 -16.19 -15.17 -17.94
CA SER A 152 -17.19 -16.26 -17.88
C SER A 152 -18.32 -15.93 -16.89
N PRO A 153 -19.28 -15.08 -17.30
CA PRO A 153 -20.38 -14.66 -16.42
C PRO A 153 -21.28 -15.84 -16.06
N LEU A 154 -21.79 -15.80 -14.82
CA LEU A 154 -22.76 -16.78 -14.33
C LEU A 154 -24.06 -16.70 -15.12
N LYS A 155 -24.68 -17.87 -15.36
CA LYS A 155 -25.98 -17.98 -16.04
C LYS A 155 -27.11 -18.34 -15.08
N ASP A 156 -26.80 -18.95 -13.94
CA ASP A 156 -27.78 -19.30 -12.92
C ASP A 156 -28.14 -18.10 -12.05
N SER A 157 -29.44 -17.84 -11.92
CA SER A 157 -29.96 -16.70 -11.16
C SER A 157 -29.69 -16.81 -9.65
N GLY A 158 -29.67 -18.03 -9.09
CA GLY A 158 -29.36 -18.28 -7.69
C GLY A 158 -27.90 -17.95 -7.36
N GLU A 159 -26.97 -18.42 -8.18
CA GLU A 159 -25.54 -18.13 -8.02
C GLU A 159 -25.24 -16.63 -8.17
N ILE A 160 -25.87 -15.95 -9.14
CA ILE A 160 -25.77 -14.49 -9.31
C ILE A 160 -26.24 -13.79 -8.02
N ARG A 161 -27.37 -14.20 -7.46
CA ARG A 161 -27.92 -13.59 -6.25
C ARG A 161 -27.00 -13.79 -5.04
N ILE A 162 -26.42 -14.97 -4.88
CA ILE A 162 -25.43 -15.25 -3.83
C ILE A 162 -24.22 -14.32 -3.96
N ARG A 163 -23.67 -14.16 -5.17
CA ARG A 163 -22.53 -13.26 -5.40
C ARG A 163 -22.88 -11.79 -5.11
N GLN A 164 -24.07 -11.34 -5.51
CA GLN A 164 -24.54 -9.98 -5.22
C GLN A 164 -24.68 -9.73 -3.71
N LEU A 165 -25.19 -10.72 -2.96
CA LEU A 165 -25.29 -10.65 -1.51
C LEU A 165 -23.90 -10.57 -0.86
N ALA A 166 -22.94 -11.37 -1.33
CA ALA A 166 -21.56 -11.32 -0.84
C ALA A 166 -20.91 -9.94 -1.10
N VAL A 167 -21.09 -9.36 -2.29
CA VAL A 167 -20.61 -8.00 -2.59
C VAL A 167 -21.28 -6.95 -1.70
N LYS A 168 -22.59 -7.08 -1.47
CA LYS A 168 -23.33 -6.17 -0.59
C LYS A 168 -22.82 -6.26 0.86
N GLU A 169 -22.65 -7.46 1.38
CA GLU A 169 -22.11 -7.69 2.73
C GLU A 169 -20.73 -7.03 2.89
N LEU A 170 -19.86 -7.18 1.89
CA LEU A 170 -18.53 -6.56 1.91
C LEU A 170 -18.61 -5.02 1.83
N SER A 171 -19.57 -4.47 1.09
CA SER A 171 -19.73 -3.01 0.96
C SER A 171 -20.16 -2.32 2.25
N GLU A 172 -20.72 -3.06 3.21
CA GLU A 172 -21.16 -2.54 4.51
C GLU A 172 -20.05 -2.61 5.58
N LYS A 173 -18.93 -3.28 5.28
CA LYS A 173 -17.76 -3.33 6.15
C LYS A 173 -16.83 -2.19 5.75
N GLU A 174 -16.92 -1.05 6.44
CA GLU A 174 -15.89 -0.01 6.36
C GLU A 174 -14.63 -0.49 7.11
N ASP A 175 -13.52 -0.65 6.38
CA ASP A 175 -12.17 -0.81 6.95
C ASP A 175 -11.51 0.55 7.24
#